data_AF-A0A6N7IVP1-F1
#
_entry.id   AF-A0A6N7IVP1-F1
#
_cell.length_a   1.000
_cell.length_b   1.000
_cell.length_c   1.000
_cell.angle_alpha   90.00
_cell.angle_beta   90.00
_cell.angle_gamma   90.00
#
_symmetry.space_group_name_H-M   'P 1'
#
loop_
_entity.id
_entity.type
_entity.pdbx_description
1 polymer ?
#
loop_
_entity_poly.entity_id
_entity_poly.type
_entity_poly.pdbx_seq_one_letter_code
_entity_poly.pdbx_strand_id
1 'polypeptide(L)'
;LEQNDTRQQILRYSPSGKVPALLLDKVVINDSLAICEYVAGAYPAANLWPQDPLVKAQARAAAAEMHSGFVNLRTQMSFGLNTGDTPEPLTADTQQEIQRIFDIWTNLRHASGSKQFLCGDFGIVDAMFVPVVF
;
A
#
# COMPACT_ATOMS: atom_id res chain seq x y z
N LEU A 1 -6.67 12.61 -12.27
CA LEU A 1 -7.50 12.94 -11.08
C LEU A 1 -7.46 14.43 -10.74
N GLU A 2 -6.90 15.29 -11.59
CA GLU A 2 -6.64 16.70 -11.29
C GLU A 2 -7.64 17.66 -11.94
N GLN A 3 -8.79 17.16 -12.40
CA GLN A 3 -9.84 17.98 -13.00
C GLN A 3 -10.71 18.59 -11.89
N ASN A 4 -11.23 19.80 -12.11
CA ASN A 4 -12.02 20.56 -11.13
C ASN A 4 -13.28 19.81 -10.65
N ASP A 5 -13.89 18.98 -11.49
CA ASP A 5 -15.08 18.20 -11.16
C ASP A 5 -14.75 16.79 -10.62
N THR A 6 -13.48 16.39 -10.54
CA THR A 6 -13.07 15.03 -10.12
C THR A 6 -13.72 14.61 -8.81
N ARG A 7 -13.71 15.46 -7.79
CA ARG A 7 -14.32 15.16 -6.50
C ARG A 7 -15.83 14.95 -6.61
N GLN A 8 -16.52 15.76 -7.41
CA GLN A 8 -17.96 15.62 -7.64
C GLN A 8 -18.27 14.30 -8.36
N GLN A 9 -17.43 13.89 -9.31
CA GLN A 9 -17.59 12.61 -10.01
C GLN A 9 -17.36 11.42 -9.07
N ILE A 10 -16.33 11.46 -8.21
CA ILE A 10 -16.04 10.40 -7.23
C ILE A 10 -17.18 10.26 -6.22
N LEU A 11 -17.78 11.37 -5.76
CA LEU A 11 -18.89 11.36 -4.80
C LEU A 11 -20.13 10.60 -5.29
N ARG A 12 -20.25 10.37 -6.61
CA ARG A 12 -21.33 9.52 -7.18
C ARG A 12 -21.16 8.04 -6.82
N TYR A 13 -19.95 7.61 -6.47
CA TYR A 13 -19.59 6.22 -6.22
C TYR A 13 -19.08 5.99 -4.79
N SER A 14 -18.27 6.92 -4.26
CA SER A 14 -17.70 6.83 -2.93
C SER A 14 -18.19 7.99 -2.05
N PRO A 15 -18.83 7.71 -0.91
CA PRO A 15 -19.27 8.76 0.01
C PRO A 15 -18.08 9.54 0.61
N SER A 16 -16.87 8.97 0.61
CA SER A 16 -15.66 9.65 1.08
C SER A 16 -15.17 10.76 0.13
N GLY A 17 -15.58 10.70 -1.15
CA GLY A 17 -15.03 11.54 -2.21
C GLY A 17 -13.54 11.28 -2.46
N LYS A 18 -13.03 10.12 -2.05
CA LYS A 18 -11.65 9.65 -2.23
C LYS A 18 -11.64 8.31 -2.98
N VAL A 19 -10.47 7.95 -3.48
CA VAL A 19 -10.18 6.64 -4.09
C VAL A 19 -9.05 5.94 -3.31
N PRO A 20 -8.98 4.59 -3.34
CA PRO A 20 -9.91 3.66 -3.98
C PRO A 20 -11.22 3.46 -3.20
N ALA A 21 -12.23 2.92 -3.90
CA ALA A 21 -13.49 2.46 -3.32
C ALA A 21 -13.95 1.17 -4.03
N LEU A 22 -14.25 0.13 -3.26
CA LEU A 22 -14.85 -1.11 -3.75
C LEU A 22 -16.36 -1.03 -3.61
N LEU A 23 -17.06 -1.11 -4.74
CA LEU A 23 -18.52 -1.11 -4.80
C LEU A 23 -19.02 -2.55 -4.74
N LEU A 24 -19.76 -2.88 -3.69
CA LEU A 24 -20.56 -4.09 -3.56
C LEU A 24 -22.04 -3.67 -3.59
N ASP A 25 -22.93 -4.57 -4.00
CA ASP A 25 -24.34 -4.26 -4.28
C ASP A 25 -25.01 -3.24 -3.34
N LYS A 26 -24.81 -3.40 -2.02
CA LYS A 26 -25.39 -2.52 -0.99
C LYS A 26 -24.37 -1.79 -0.12
N VAL A 27 -23.07 -1.99 -0.34
CA VAL A 27 -22.01 -1.52 0.56
C VAL A 27 -20.84 -0.97 -0.25
N VAL A 28 -20.32 0.17 0.17
CA VAL A 28 -19.08 0.72 -0.36
C VAL A 28 -17.99 0.57 0.69
N ILE A 29 -16.92 -0.16 0.35
CA ILE A 29 -15.73 -0.26 1.18
C ILE A 29 -14.73 0.77 0.66
N ASN A 30 -14.42 1.77 1.48
CA ASN A 30 -13.34 2.71 1.23
C ASN A 30 -12.10 2.25 1.99
N ASP A 31 -10.93 2.79 1.61
CA ASP A 31 -9.61 2.46 2.15
C ASP A 31 -8.93 1.26 1.49
N SER A 32 -7.71 1.45 0.97
CA SER A 32 -6.96 0.40 0.27
C SER A 32 -6.73 -0.82 1.15
N LEU A 33 -6.34 -0.63 2.41
CA LEU A 33 -6.03 -1.75 3.30
C LEU A 33 -7.30 -2.48 3.73
N ALA A 34 -8.39 -1.76 3.97
CA ALA A 34 -9.70 -2.37 4.26
C ALA A 34 -10.22 -3.19 3.07
N ILE A 35 -10.07 -2.70 1.85
CA ILE A 35 -10.41 -3.43 0.62
C ILE A 35 -9.56 -4.71 0.52
N CYS A 36 -8.25 -4.62 0.74
CA CYS A 36 -7.36 -5.78 0.74
C CYS A 36 -7.77 -6.83 1.78
N GLU A 37 -8.09 -6.42 3.01
CA GLU A 37 -8.55 -7.35 4.06
C GLU A 37 -9.89 -7.99 3.73
N TYR A 38 -10.83 -7.25 3.13
CA TYR A 38 -12.08 -7.81 2.64
C TYR A 38 -11.83 -8.90 1.58
N VAL A 39 -10.97 -8.62 0.59
CA VAL A 39 -10.65 -9.60 -0.47
C VAL A 39 -9.96 -10.83 0.12
N ALA A 40 -9.02 -10.66 1.06
CA ALA A 40 -8.37 -11.78 1.74
C ALA A 40 -9.36 -12.67 2.52
N GLY A 41 -10.35 -12.06 3.17
CA GLY A 41 -11.40 -12.79 3.88
C GLY A 41 -12.40 -13.48 2.96
N ALA A 42 -12.79 -12.82 1.87
CA ALA A 42 -13.76 -13.35 0.90
C ALA A 42 -13.17 -14.47 0.02
N TYR A 43 -11.86 -14.43 -0.24
CA TYR A 43 -11.16 -15.38 -1.11
C TYR A 43 -9.95 -16.00 -0.40
N PRO A 44 -10.15 -16.82 0.65
CA PRO A 44 -9.03 -17.38 1.43
C PRO A 44 -8.11 -18.28 0.59
N ALA A 45 -8.63 -18.93 -0.46
CA ALA A 45 -7.85 -19.75 -1.37
C ALA A 45 -6.80 -18.96 -2.19
N ALA A 46 -6.93 -17.63 -2.26
CA ALA A 46 -5.96 -16.76 -2.92
C ALA A 46 -4.68 -16.55 -2.09
N ASN A 47 -4.64 -16.98 -0.81
CA ASN A 47 -3.45 -16.94 0.05
C ASN A 47 -2.76 -15.57 0.11
N LEU A 48 -3.54 -14.48 0.14
CA LEU A 48 -3.04 -13.09 0.07
C LEU A 48 -2.24 -12.62 1.29
N TRP A 49 -2.22 -13.44 2.35
CA TRP A 49 -1.40 -13.26 3.54
C TRP A 49 -0.59 -14.54 3.81
N PRO A 50 0.61 -14.42 4.42
CA PRO A 50 1.44 -15.57 4.81
C PRO A 50 0.68 -16.56 5.70
N GLN A 51 0.96 -17.86 5.61
CA GLN A 51 0.24 -18.84 6.44
C GLN A 51 0.76 -18.88 7.88
N ASP A 52 2.06 -18.68 8.08
CA ASP A 52 2.65 -18.58 9.43
C ASP A 52 2.03 -17.39 10.20
N PRO A 53 1.47 -17.62 11.40
CA PRO A 53 0.78 -16.56 12.16
C PRO A 53 1.66 -15.37 12.54
N LEU A 54 2.94 -15.60 12.84
CA LEU A 54 3.87 -14.53 13.24
C LEU A 54 4.31 -13.71 12.03
N VAL A 55 4.65 -14.37 10.92
CA VAL A 55 4.97 -13.69 9.65
C VAL A 55 3.75 -12.92 9.14
N LYS A 56 2.54 -13.48 9.25
CA LYS A 56 1.29 -12.78 8.93
C LYS A 56 1.09 -11.52 9.76
N ALA A 57 1.33 -11.59 11.07
CA ALA A 57 1.22 -10.42 11.95
C ALA A 57 2.23 -9.33 11.57
N GLN A 58 3.47 -9.70 11.26
CA GLN A 58 4.50 -8.76 10.79
C GLN A 58 4.15 -8.14 9.43
N ALA A 59 3.66 -8.94 8.48
CA ALA A 59 3.23 -8.46 7.17
C ALA A 59 2.07 -7.47 7.26
N ARG A 60 1.08 -7.73 8.13
CA ARG A 60 -0.02 -6.80 8.42
C ARG A 60 0.45 -5.52 9.08
N ALA A 61 1.37 -5.61 10.03
CA ALA A 61 1.96 -4.42 10.67
C ALA A 61 2.69 -3.55 9.63
N ALA A 62 3.48 -4.16 8.75
CA ALA A 62 4.16 -3.46 7.67
C ALA A 62 3.19 -2.80 6.67
N ALA A 63 2.13 -3.51 6.28
CA ALA A 63 1.09 -2.95 5.41
C ALA A 63 0.36 -1.77 6.06
N ALA A 64 0.06 -1.85 7.36
CA ALA A 64 -0.53 -0.75 8.13
C ALA A 64 0.44 0.44 8.26
N GLU A 65 1.73 0.20 8.51
CA GLU A 65 2.75 1.24 8.55
C GLU A 65 2.88 1.95 7.20
N MET A 66 2.87 1.22 6.08
CA MET A 66 2.84 1.81 4.73
C MET A 66 1.57 2.62 4.47
N HIS A 67 0.43 2.12 4.96
CA HIS A 67 -0.85 2.79 4.80
C HIS A 67 -0.90 4.16 5.53
N SER A 68 -0.48 4.20 6.80
CA SER A 68 -0.59 5.41 7.63
C SER A 68 0.67 6.26 7.74
N GLY A 69 1.85 5.71 7.47
CA GLY A 69 3.17 6.34 7.67
C GLY A 69 3.90 6.69 6.36
N PHE A 70 5.17 7.11 6.44
CA PHE A 70 5.95 7.57 5.26
C PHE A 70 5.35 8.80 4.57
N VAL A 71 4.98 9.82 5.35
CA VAL A 71 4.33 11.01 4.78
C VAL A 71 5.33 11.79 3.92
N ASN A 72 6.57 11.95 4.38
CA ASN A 72 7.58 12.75 3.68
C ASN A 72 7.91 12.15 2.32
N LEU A 73 8.16 10.84 2.28
CA LEU A 73 8.36 10.08 1.05
C LEU A 73 7.14 10.19 0.13
N ARG A 74 5.93 9.97 0.63
CA ARG A 74 4.71 10.00 -0.21
C ARG A 74 4.41 11.39 -0.76
N THR A 75 4.88 12.45 -0.11
CA THR A 75 4.75 13.83 -0.59
C THR A 75 5.87 14.23 -1.55
N GLN A 76 7.13 13.88 -1.25
CA GLN A 76 8.29 14.30 -2.05
C GLN A 76 8.48 13.40 -3.28
N MET A 77 8.17 12.12 -3.14
CA MET A 77 8.28 11.10 -4.18
C MET A 77 6.89 10.51 -4.47
N SER A 78 5.92 11.39 -4.76
CA SER A 78 4.58 10.94 -5.10
C SER A 78 4.62 10.08 -6.36
N PHE A 79 3.90 8.96 -6.36
CA PHE A 79 3.79 8.06 -7.52
C PHE A 79 3.05 8.75 -8.68
N GLY A 80 3.80 9.48 -9.50
CA GLY A 80 3.34 10.17 -10.70
C GLY A 80 3.95 9.53 -11.93
N LEU A 81 3.13 8.92 -12.78
CA LEU A 81 3.59 8.51 -14.10
C LEU A 81 3.70 9.75 -14.98
N ASN A 82 4.90 10.04 -15.48
CA ASN A 82 5.12 10.97 -16.59
C ASN A 82 4.94 12.47 -16.24
N THR A 83 5.44 12.94 -15.09
CA THR A 83 5.32 14.36 -14.72
C THR A 83 6.34 15.27 -15.42
N GLY A 84 7.41 14.73 -16.00
CA GLY A 84 8.45 15.50 -16.68
C GLY A 84 9.30 16.37 -15.72
N ASP A 85 9.13 16.20 -14.41
CA ASP A 85 9.80 16.99 -13.40
C ASP A 85 11.25 16.51 -13.19
N THR A 86 12.12 17.47 -12.87
CA THR A 86 13.45 17.14 -12.37
C THR A 86 13.32 16.74 -10.90
N PRO A 87 13.82 15.57 -10.48
CA PRO A 87 13.74 15.17 -9.08
C PRO A 87 14.44 16.17 -8.18
N GLU A 88 13.76 16.62 -7.13
CA GLU A 88 14.37 17.43 -6.08
C GLU A 88 15.32 16.58 -5.21
N PRO A 89 16.36 17.18 -4.60
CA PRO A 89 17.18 16.48 -3.62
C PRO A 89 16.36 15.97 -2.44
N LEU A 90 16.59 14.71 -2.04
CA LEU A 90 15.88 14.10 -0.91
C LEU A 90 16.18 14.85 0.39
N THR A 91 15.12 15.12 1.16
CA THR A 91 15.29 15.63 2.53
C THR A 91 15.85 14.56 3.45
N ALA A 92 16.42 14.96 4.59
CA ALA A 92 16.89 14.02 5.60
C ALA A 92 15.77 13.11 6.15
N ASP A 93 14.55 13.65 6.29
CA ASP A 93 13.39 12.89 6.78
C ASP A 93 12.93 11.85 5.74
N THR A 94 12.90 12.23 4.45
CA THR A 94 12.62 11.28 3.36
C THR A 94 13.67 10.16 3.32
N GLN A 95 14.96 10.48 3.51
CA GLN A 95 16.02 9.47 3.56
C GLN A 95 15.84 8.49 4.73
N GLN A 96 15.45 8.98 5.90
CA GLN A 96 15.16 8.12 7.06
C GLN A 96 13.95 7.20 6.81
N GLU A 97 12.90 7.73 6.20
CA GLU A 97 11.71 6.96 5.81
C GLU A 97 12.06 5.87 4.79
N ILE A 98 12.91 6.17 3.80
CA ILE A 98 13.43 5.17 2.84
C ILE A 98 14.21 4.07 3.57
N GLN A 99 15.10 4.43 4.50
CA GLN A 99 15.85 3.46 5.28
C GLN A 99 14.91 2.56 6.08
N ARG A 100 13.86 3.14 6.69
CA ARG A 100 12.84 2.38 7.41
C ARG A 100 12.11 1.38 6.51
N ILE A 101 11.80 1.75 5.27
CA ILE A 101 11.19 0.83 4.29
C ILE A 101 12.14 -0.34 3.99
N PHE A 102 13.42 -0.08 3.75
CA PHE A 102 14.41 -1.14 3.52
C PHE A 102 14.55 -2.09 4.72
N ASP A 103 14.51 -1.55 5.94
CA ASP A 103 14.55 -2.36 7.16
C ASP A 103 13.31 -3.27 7.26
N ILE A 104 12.12 -2.74 6.97
CA ILE A 104 10.88 -3.54 6.92
C ILE A 104 11.02 -4.69 5.92
N TRP A 105 11.44 -4.40 4.70
CA TRP A 105 11.58 -5.41 3.65
C TRP A 105 12.60 -6.48 4.02
N THR A 106 13.75 -6.06 4.55
CA THR A 106 14.80 -6.97 5.01
C THR A 106 14.30 -7.89 6.10
N ASN A 107 13.61 -7.34 7.10
CA ASN A 107 13.07 -8.09 8.23
C ASN A 107 11.98 -9.08 7.80
N LEU A 108 11.06 -8.69 6.91
CA LEU A 108 10.01 -9.58 6.40
C LEU A 108 10.59 -10.75 5.60
N ARG A 109 11.55 -10.49 4.71
CA ARG A 109 12.20 -11.58 3.95
C ARG A 109 12.99 -12.51 4.87
N HIS A 110 13.67 -11.96 5.88
CA HIS A 110 14.38 -12.77 6.86
C HIS A 110 13.42 -13.65 7.68
N ALA A 111 12.33 -13.07 8.18
CA ALA A 111 11.34 -13.80 8.99
C ALA A 111 10.59 -14.88 8.19
N SER A 112 10.30 -14.62 6.92
CA SER A 112 9.61 -15.58 6.04
C SER A 112 10.53 -16.61 5.37
N GLY A 113 11.84 -16.35 5.33
CA GLY A 113 12.80 -17.12 4.53
C GLY A 113 12.61 -16.93 3.01
N SER A 114 11.81 -15.94 2.59
CA SER A 114 11.46 -15.73 1.19
C SER A 114 12.66 -15.28 0.34
N LYS A 115 12.70 -15.79 -0.89
CA LYS A 115 13.66 -15.39 -1.94
C LYS A 115 13.00 -14.73 -3.15
N GLN A 116 11.67 -14.58 -3.13
CA GLN A 116 10.89 -14.07 -4.26
C GLN A 116 10.23 -12.74 -3.90
N PHE A 117 9.13 -12.75 -3.14
CA PHE A 117 8.47 -11.55 -2.62
C PHE A 117 8.76 -11.33 -1.14
N LEU A 118 8.12 -10.35 -0.48
CA LEU A 118 8.42 -10.01 0.91
C LEU A 118 8.17 -11.17 1.88
N CYS A 119 7.14 -11.97 1.64
CA CYS A 119 6.75 -13.07 2.53
C CYS A 119 6.45 -14.41 1.82
N GLY A 120 7.07 -14.66 0.66
CA GLY A 120 6.90 -15.87 -0.14
C GLY A 120 6.35 -15.56 -1.52
N ASP A 121 5.13 -16.01 -1.78
CA ASP A 121 4.34 -15.61 -2.95
C ASP A 121 3.85 -14.15 -2.81
N PHE A 122 3.40 -13.56 -3.92
CA PHE A 122 2.90 -12.19 -3.93
C PHE A 122 1.66 -12.06 -3.05
N GLY A 123 1.69 -11.12 -2.11
CA GLY A 123 0.60 -10.85 -1.20
C GLY A 123 0.25 -9.37 -1.06
N ILE A 124 -0.66 -9.09 -0.13
CA ILE A 124 -1.12 -7.72 0.14
C ILE A 124 0.02 -6.81 0.58
N VAL A 125 0.97 -7.31 1.38
CA VAL A 125 2.12 -6.51 1.81
C VAL A 125 2.94 -6.03 0.62
N ASP A 126 3.17 -6.89 -0.39
CA ASP A 126 3.87 -6.49 -1.61
C ASP A 126 3.10 -5.43 -2.37
N ALA A 127 1.79 -5.65 -2.57
CA ALA A 127 0.89 -4.71 -3.25
C ALA A 127 0.89 -3.32 -2.59
N MET A 128 0.93 -3.25 -1.26
CA MET A 128 0.94 -2.00 -0.50
C MET A 128 2.23 -1.19 -0.70
N PHE A 129 3.36 -1.86 -0.95
CA PHE A 129 4.64 -1.19 -1.19
C PHE A 129 4.92 -0.88 -2.66
N VAL A 130 4.14 -1.38 -3.63
CA VAL A 130 4.32 -1.09 -5.07
C VAL A 130 4.49 0.41 -5.39
N PRO A 131 3.70 1.35 -4.81
CA PRO A 131 3.82 2.77 -5.15
C PRO A 131 5.15 3.43 -4.76
N VAL A 132 6.00 2.76 -3.98
CA VAL A 132 7.27 3.31 -3.47
C VAL A 132 8.50 2.51 -3.95
N VAL A 133 8.31 1.65 -4.95
CA VAL A 133 9.39 0.83 -5.55
C VAL A 133 10.01 1.50 -6.79
N PHE A 134 9.34 2.48 -7.41
CA PHE A 134 9.72 3.08 -8.69
C PHE A 134 10.27 4.50 -8.54
#